data_AF-A0A7X2N147-F1
#
_entry.id   AF-A0A7X2N147-F1
#
_cell.length_a   1.000
_cell.length_b   1.000
_cell.length_c   1.000
_cell.angle_alpha   90.00
_cell.angle_beta   90.00
_cell.angle_gamma   90.00
#
_symmetry.space_group_name_H-M   'P 1'
#
loop_
_entity.id
_entity.type
_entity.pdbx_description
1 polymer ?
#
loop_
_entity_poly.entity_id
_entity_poly.type
_entity_poly.pdbx_seq_one_letter_code
_entity_poly.pdbx_strand_id
1 'polypeptide(L)' 'ELKLELRSYVLWYNNKRIHSSLNYMTPVEYRLANMTE' A
#
# COMPACT_ATOMS: atom_id res chain seq x y z
N GLU A 1 1.34 22.67 4.11
CA GLU A 1 0.14 21.86 3.77
C GLU A 1 0.47 20.70 2.82
N LEU A 2 1.01 20.96 1.62
CA LEU A 2 1.33 19.93 0.61
C LEU A 2 2.09 18.68 1.11
N LYS A 3 3.05 18.84 2.03
CA LYS A 3 3.82 17.71 2.59
C LYS A 3 2.97 16.78 3.48
N LEU A 4 1.97 17.32 4.17
CA LEU A 4 1.09 16.54 5.05
C LEU A 4 0.14 15.71 4.20
N GLU A 5 -0.47 16.31 3.18
CA GLU A 5 -1.35 15.63 2.24
C GLU A 5 -0.62 14.53 1.48
N LEU A 6 0.62 14.79 1.03
CA LEU A 6 1.45 13.78 0.39
C LEU A 6 1.74 12.60 1.32
N ARG A 7 2.07 12.87 2.59
CA ARG A 7 2.30 11.81 3.59
C ARG A 7 1.04 10.98 3.82
N SER A 8 -0.12 11.63 3.95
CA SER A 8 -1.41 10.96 4.10
C SER A 8 -1.75 10.10 2.89
N TYR A 9 -1.50 10.60 1.67
CA TYR A 9 -1.71 9.84 0.44
C TYR A 9 -0.81 8.61 0.37
N VAL A 10 0.50 8.77 0.66
CA VAL A 10 1.46 7.67 0.66
C VAL A 10 1.07 6.61 1.70
N LEU A 11 0.61 7.02 2.88
CA LEU A 11 0.15 6.09 3.92
C LEU A 11 -1.08 5.29 3.45
N TRP A 12 -2.07 5.97 2.88
CA TRP A 12 -3.29 5.35 2.35
C TRP A 12 -2.98 4.40 1.18
N TYR A 13 -2.17 4.83 0.21
CA TYR A 13 -1.79 4.03 -0.94
C TYR A 13 -1.11 2.73 -0.51
N ASN A 14 -0.16 2.80 0.43
CA ASN A 14 0.61 1.63 0.84
C ASN A 14 -0.15 0.67 1.76
N ASN A 15 -1.08 1.15 2.59
CA ASN A 15 -1.68 0.36 3.68
C ASN A 15 -3.20 0.19 3.62
N LYS A 16 -3.90 0.94 2.75
CA LYS A 16 -5.38 0.93 2.70
C LYS A 16 -5.93 0.70 1.30
N ARG A 17 -5.19 1.08 0.25
CA ARG A 17 -5.61 0.86 -1.13
C ARG A 17 -5.34 -0.58 -1.54
N ILE A 18 -6.40 -1.33 -1.82
CA ILE A 18 -6.32 -2.68 -2.39
C ILE A 18 -6.19 -2.62 -3.92
N HIS A 19 -5.44 -3.57 -4.50
CA HIS A 19 -5.18 -3.63 -5.94
C HIS A 19 -5.60 -4.98 -6.49
N SER A 20 -6.47 -4.99 -7.52
CA SER A 20 -6.91 -6.24 -8.17
C SER A 20 -5.74 -7.04 -8.78
N SER A 21 -4.70 -6.34 -9.27
CA SER A 21 -3.47 -6.97 -9.78
C SER A 21 -2.59 -7.57 -8.69
N LEU A 22 -2.80 -7.22 -7.42
CA LEU A 22 -2.09 -7.79 -6.27
C LEU A 22 -2.98 -8.81 -5.54
N ASN A 23 -3.89 -9.49 -6.26
CA ASN A 23 -4.87 -10.40 -5.68
C ASN A 23 -5.69 -9.75 -4.54
N TYR A 24 -6.09 -8.48 -4.74
CA TYR A 24 -6.81 -7.66 -3.77
C TYR A 24 -6.05 -7.35 -2.47
N MET A 25 -4.73 -7.46 -2.47
CA MET A 25 -3.87 -7.03 -1.37
C MET A 25 -3.50 -5.55 -1.49
N THR A 26 -3.13 -4.94 -0.36
CA THR A 26 -2.40 -3.67 -0.33
C THR A 26 -0.93 -3.87 -0.72
N PRO A 27 -0.21 -2.80 -1.14
CA PRO A 27 1.20 -2.91 -1.46
C PRO A 27 2.09 -3.44 -0.33
N VAL A 28 1.76 -3.15 0.94
CA VAL A 28 2.49 -3.69 2.10
C VAL A 28 2.20 -5.18 2.28
N GLU A 29 0.93 -5.58 2.25
CA GLU A 29 0.53 -6.99 2.41
C GLU A 29 1.15 -7.86 1.31
N TYR A 30 1.13 -7.39 0.06
CA TYR A 30 1.74 -8.10 -1.06
C TYR A 30 3.25 -8.31 -0.85
N ARG A 31 3.97 -7.29 -0.37
CA ARG A 31 5.40 -7.46 -0.04
C ARG A 31 5.62 -8.49 1.05
N LEU A 32 4.82 -8.46 2.12
CA LEU A 32 4.95 -9.40 3.23
C LEU A 32 4.65 -10.84 2.81
N ALA A 33 3.62 -11.04 1.96
CA ALA A 33 3.28 -12.35 1.42
C ALA A 33 4.40 -12.93 0.54
N ASN A 34 5.10 -12.09 -0.22
CA ASN A 34 6.19 -12.50 -1.11
C ASN A 34 7.57 -12.56 -0.43
N MET A 35 7.68 -12.15 0.84
CA MET A 35 8.93 -12.25 1.61
C MET A 35 9.15 -13.66 2.19
N THR A 36 8.13 -14.53 2.12
CA THR A 36 8.18 -15.91 2.63
C THR A 36 8.38 -16.95 1.52
N GLU A 37 8.52 -16.52 0.27
CA GLU A 37 8.92 -17.36 -0.87
C GLU A 37 10.45 -17.40 -1.05
#